data_AF-A0A962SZ55-F1
#
_entry.id   AF-A0A962SZ55-F1
#
_cell.length_a   1.000
_cell.length_b   1.000
_cell.length_c   1.000
_cell.angle_alpha   90.00
_cell.angle_beta   90.00
_cell.angle_gamma   90.00
#
_symmetry.space_group_name_H-M   'P 1'
#
loop_
_entity.id
_entity.type
_entity.pdbx_description
1 polymer ?
#
loop_
_entity_poly.entity_id
_entity_poly.type
_entity_poly.pdbx_seq_one_letter_code
_entity_poly.pdbx_strand_id
1 'polypeptide(L)'
;MSYQVLARKWRPRTFHELVGQEHVVRALTNALDRQRLHHAFLFTGTRGVGKTTIARILAKSLNCEVGVSSTPCGECSACREIDAGRFVDLIEVDAASRTKVDETRELLENVQYAPSRGRFKVYLIDEVHMFSNHSFNALLKTLEEPPPHVKFLLATTDPQRLPVTILSRCLQFSLKRLPSSMIVGYLSQVLAQEDIPH
;
A
#
# COMPACT_ATOMS: atom_id res chain seq x y z
N MET A 1 -0.08 -29.53 0.30
CA MET A 1 0.34 -28.30 1.03
C MET A 1 1.37 -27.59 0.17
N SER A 2 1.06 -26.40 -0.35
CA SER A 2 2.06 -25.64 -1.10
C SER A 2 3.07 -25.06 -0.10
N TYR A 3 4.34 -25.44 -0.22
CA TYR A 3 5.43 -24.84 0.52
C TYR A 3 5.41 -23.32 0.31
N GLN A 4 5.16 -22.55 1.38
CA GLN A 4 5.13 -21.09 1.35
C GLN A 4 6.32 -20.55 2.14
N VAL A 5 7.17 -19.77 1.49
CA VAL A 5 8.32 -19.14 2.13
C VAL A 5 7.90 -18.23 3.28
N LEU A 6 8.70 -18.17 4.35
CA LEU A 6 8.41 -17.39 5.56
C LEU A 6 8.10 -15.93 5.24
N ALA A 7 8.83 -15.31 4.30
CA ALA A 7 8.61 -13.93 3.88
C ALA A 7 7.19 -13.66 3.32
N ARG A 8 6.50 -14.68 2.80
CA ARG A 8 5.09 -14.59 2.39
C ARG A 8 4.13 -14.97 3.51
N LYS A 9 4.46 -16.01 4.28
CA LYS A 9 3.61 -16.50 5.39
C LYS A 9 3.46 -15.42 6.48
N TRP A 10 4.56 -14.76 6.81
CA TRP A 10 4.68 -13.74 7.86
C TRP A 10 4.57 -12.31 7.34
N ARG A 11 3.99 -12.10 6.15
CA ARG A 11 3.73 -10.75 5.67
C ARG A 11 2.63 -10.13 6.56
N PRO A 12 2.90 -9.00 7.25
CA PRO A 12 1.92 -8.37 8.12
C PRO A 12 0.60 -8.09 7.41
N ARG A 13 -0.49 -8.48 8.05
CA ARG A 13 -1.87 -8.32 7.57
C ARG A 13 -2.58 -7.17 8.27
N THR A 14 -2.13 -6.77 9.46
CA THR A 14 -2.72 -5.67 10.23
C THR A 14 -1.65 -4.66 10.61
N PHE A 15 -2.06 -3.45 11.00
CA PHE A 15 -1.11 -2.44 11.47
C PHE A 15 -0.39 -2.87 12.75
N HIS A 16 -1.01 -3.71 13.59
CA HIS A 16 -0.44 -4.22 14.83
C HIS A 16 0.68 -5.26 14.61
N GLU A 17 0.64 -5.96 13.47
CA GLU A 17 1.69 -6.92 13.08
C GLU A 17 2.92 -6.23 12.45
N LEU A 18 2.83 -4.93 12.14
CA LEU A 18 3.96 -4.20 11.59
C LEU A 18 5.01 -3.97 12.68
N VAL A 19 6.23 -4.39 12.38
CA VAL A 19 7.39 -4.16 13.22
C VAL A 19 7.95 -2.77 12.92
N GLY A 20 8.03 -1.92 13.94
CA GLY A 20 8.48 -0.53 13.82
C GLY A 20 7.50 0.39 13.09
N GLN A 21 8.00 1.53 12.59
CA GLN A 21 7.22 2.55 11.88
C GLN A 21 6.08 3.17 12.71
N GLU A 22 6.28 3.30 14.01
CA GLU A 22 5.27 3.71 14.99
C GLU A 22 4.62 5.05 14.61
N HIS A 23 5.40 5.98 14.05
CA HIS A 23 4.89 7.28 13.60
C HIS A 23 3.94 7.15 12.41
N VAL A 24 4.25 6.29 11.44
CA VAL A 24 3.41 6.04 10.25
C VAL A 24 2.14 5.31 10.68
N VAL A 25 2.28 4.24 11.45
CA VAL A 25 1.16 3.42 11.91
C VAL A 25 0.19 4.27 12.72
N ARG A 26 0.68 5.07 13.67
CA ARG A 26 -0.15 5.96 14.47
C ARG A 26 -0.90 6.99 13.61
N ALA A 27 -0.23 7.60 12.65
CA ALA A 27 -0.86 8.58 11.76
C ALA A 27 -1.97 7.95 10.89
N LEU A 28 -1.71 6.78 10.31
CA LEU A 28 -2.70 6.06 9.49
C LEU A 28 -3.88 5.58 10.31
N THR A 29 -3.62 5.01 11.50
CA THR A 29 -4.66 4.57 12.44
C THR A 29 -5.59 5.72 12.80
N ASN A 30 -5.02 6.87 13.18
CA ASN A 30 -5.79 8.07 13.49
C ASN A 30 -6.58 8.61 12.29
N ALA A 31 -6.01 8.54 11.08
CA ALA A 31 -6.69 9.01 9.86
C ALA A 31 -7.90 8.13 9.53
N LEU A 32 -7.77 6.81 9.66
CA LEU A 32 -8.85 5.84 9.45
C LEU A 32 -9.97 6.03 10.48
N ASP A 33 -9.63 6.04 11.76
CA ASP A 33 -10.62 6.05 12.84
C ASP A 33 -11.35 7.40 12.96
N ARG A 34 -10.75 8.49 12.46
CA ARG A 34 -11.38 9.82 12.36
C ARG A 34 -11.99 10.11 10.99
N GLN A 35 -12.00 9.13 10.08
CA GLN A 35 -12.51 9.27 8.71
C GLN A 35 -11.88 10.44 7.92
N ARG A 36 -10.63 10.81 8.23
CA ARG A 36 -9.87 11.85 7.52
C ARG A 36 -9.01 11.23 6.42
N LEU A 37 -9.67 10.70 5.41
CA LEU A 37 -9.05 9.91 4.35
C LEU A 37 -8.57 10.80 3.20
N HIS A 38 -7.27 11.05 3.11
CA HIS A 38 -6.67 11.70 1.95
C HIS A 38 -6.95 10.90 0.67
N HIS A 39 -6.95 11.59 -0.49
CA HIS A 39 -7.12 10.95 -1.79
C HIS A 39 -5.84 10.25 -2.27
N ALA A 40 -4.67 10.72 -1.82
CA ALA A 40 -3.38 10.15 -2.19
C ALA A 40 -2.41 10.06 -1.00
N PHE A 41 -1.72 8.93 -0.92
CA PHE A 41 -0.71 8.61 0.08
C PHE A 41 0.60 8.27 -0.62
N LEU A 42 1.72 8.81 -0.15
CA LEU A 42 3.04 8.51 -0.68
C LEU A 42 3.92 7.87 0.39
N PHE A 43 4.25 6.60 0.22
CA PHE A 43 5.17 5.85 1.06
C PHE A 43 6.58 5.92 0.47
N THR A 44 7.52 6.48 1.22
CA THR A 44 8.93 6.60 0.81
C THR A 44 9.83 5.78 1.71
N GLY A 45 10.97 5.34 1.20
CA GLY A 45 11.96 4.59 1.99
C GLY A 45 12.64 3.50 1.18
N THR A 46 13.71 2.94 1.72
CA THR A 46 14.53 1.96 1.00
C THR A 46 13.77 0.68 0.67
N ARG A 47 14.28 -0.14 -0.24
CA ARG A 47 13.66 -1.43 -0.56
C ARG A 47 13.54 -2.29 0.70
N GLY A 48 12.42 -3.01 0.85
CA GLY A 48 12.20 -3.94 1.96
C GLY A 48 11.71 -3.35 3.29
N VAL A 49 11.56 -2.03 3.43
CA VAL A 49 11.10 -1.41 4.70
C VAL A 49 9.58 -1.51 4.95
N GLY A 50 8.82 -2.16 4.07
CA GLY A 50 7.39 -2.42 4.26
C GLY A 50 6.42 -1.50 3.50
N LYS A 51 6.89 -0.66 2.56
CA LYS A 51 6.05 0.30 1.81
C LYS A 51 4.76 -0.31 1.23
N THR A 52 4.89 -1.36 0.40
CA THR A 52 3.75 -2.03 -0.22
C THR A 52 2.92 -2.82 0.78
N THR A 53 3.51 -3.31 1.86
CA THR A 53 2.78 -3.99 2.94
C THR A 53 1.86 -3.01 3.66
N ILE A 54 2.36 -1.84 4.09
CA ILE A 54 1.54 -0.80 4.70
C ILE A 54 0.43 -0.35 3.76
N ALA A 55 0.75 -0.15 2.47
CA ALA A 55 -0.25 0.23 1.47
C ALA A 55 -1.37 -0.82 1.33
N ARG A 56 -1.03 -2.13 1.30
CA ARG A 56 -2.05 -3.20 1.27
C ARG A 56 -2.90 -3.23 2.54
N ILE A 57 -2.31 -3.05 3.72
CA ILE A 57 -3.05 -2.98 4.98
C ILE A 57 -4.02 -1.79 4.96
N LEU A 58 -3.59 -0.64 4.43
CA LEU A 58 -4.45 0.53 4.27
C LEU A 58 -5.58 0.27 3.27
N ALA A 59 -5.30 -0.32 2.11
CA ALA A 59 -6.32 -0.72 1.13
C ALA A 59 -7.35 -1.68 1.76
N LYS A 60 -6.88 -2.62 2.57
CA LYS A 60 -7.73 -3.54 3.33
C LYS A 60 -8.60 -2.84 4.35
N SER A 61 -8.02 -1.89 5.07
CA SER A 61 -8.72 -1.05 6.06
C SER A 61 -9.81 -0.19 5.43
N LEU A 62 -9.59 0.30 4.21
CA LEU A 62 -10.56 1.09 3.44
C LEU A 62 -11.73 0.25 2.92
N ASN A 63 -11.46 -1.00 2.50
CA ASN A 63 -12.43 -1.86 1.81
C ASN A 63 -12.99 -3.01 2.65
N CYS A 64 -12.63 -3.11 3.94
CA CYS A 64 -13.16 -4.12 4.87
C CYS A 64 -14.69 -4.03 4.98
N GLU A 65 -15.45 -5.09 4.75
CA GLU A 65 -16.92 -5.05 4.71
C GLU A 65 -17.56 -4.56 6.02
N VAL A 66 -16.93 -4.80 7.17
CA VAL A 66 -17.38 -4.31 8.50
C VAL A 66 -17.40 -2.78 8.58
N GLY A 67 -16.50 -2.11 7.87
CA GLY A 67 -16.36 -0.65 7.93
C GLY A 67 -14.94 -0.18 7.63
N VAL A 68 -14.78 1.13 7.44
CA VAL A 68 -13.44 1.75 7.41
C VAL A 68 -12.94 1.86 8.85
N SER A 69 -11.83 1.18 9.16
CA SER A 69 -11.21 1.20 10.48
C SER A 69 -9.71 0.86 10.38
N SER A 70 -8.92 1.29 11.35
CA SER A 70 -7.55 0.82 11.56
C SER A 70 -7.43 -0.68 11.86
N THR A 71 -8.53 -1.36 12.20
CA THR A 71 -8.58 -2.78 12.52
C THR A 71 -9.45 -3.54 11.51
N PRO A 72 -8.97 -3.83 10.29
CA PRO A 72 -9.73 -4.64 9.34
C PRO A 72 -9.97 -6.04 9.91
N CYS A 73 -11.17 -6.60 9.71
CA CYS A 73 -11.57 -7.87 10.32
C CYS A 73 -10.72 -9.07 9.89
N GLY A 74 -10.05 -9.02 8.73
CA GLY A 74 -9.23 -10.11 8.21
C GLY A 74 -10.01 -11.30 7.64
N GLU A 75 -11.30 -11.39 7.94
CA GLU A 75 -12.14 -12.54 7.59
C GLU A 75 -13.18 -12.28 6.49
N CYS A 76 -13.52 -11.03 6.16
CA CYS A 76 -14.47 -10.76 5.07
C CYS A 76 -13.89 -11.04 3.68
N SER A 77 -14.74 -11.08 2.64
CA SER A 77 -14.29 -11.42 1.29
C SER A 77 -13.26 -10.43 0.76
N ALA A 78 -13.48 -9.12 0.99
CA ALA A 78 -12.54 -8.07 0.65
C ALA A 78 -11.19 -8.26 1.34
N CYS A 79 -11.18 -8.52 2.65
CA CYS A 79 -9.94 -8.73 3.41
C CYS A 79 -9.13 -9.92 2.88
N ARG A 80 -9.77 -11.08 2.70
CA ARG A 80 -9.09 -12.29 2.22
C ARG A 80 -8.55 -12.11 0.80
N GLU A 81 -9.30 -11.46 -0.07
CA GLU A 81 -8.87 -11.25 -1.46
C GLU A 81 -7.76 -10.22 -1.59
N ILE A 82 -7.74 -9.17 -0.77
CA ILE A 82 -6.63 -8.21 -0.74
C ILE A 82 -5.33 -8.89 -0.27
N ASP A 83 -5.42 -9.72 0.77
CA ASP A 83 -4.27 -10.50 1.26
C ASP A 83 -3.79 -11.52 0.22
N ALA A 84 -4.71 -12.07 -0.58
CA ALA A 84 -4.40 -12.96 -1.70
C ALA A 84 -4.00 -12.22 -2.99
N GLY A 85 -4.03 -10.88 -3.03
CA GLY A 85 -3.65 -10.07 -4.20
C GLY A 85 -4.60 -10.22 -5.40
N ARG A 86 -5.89 -10.49 -5.17
CA ARG A 86 -6.88 -10.75 -6.21
C ARG A 86 -8.17 -9.93 -6.08
N PHE A 87 -8.14 -8.90 -5.24
CA PHE A 87 -9.29 -8.03 -5.01
C PHE A 87 -9.48 -7.09 -6.21
N VAL A 88 -10.65 -7.11 -6.82
CA VAL A 88 -10.93 -6.41 -8.10
C VAL A 88 -10.74 -4.89 -8.01
N ASP A 89 -11.06 -4.29 -6.87
CA ASP A 89 -10.93 -2.84 -6.67
C ASP A 89 -9.59 -2.42 -6.06
N LEU A 90 -8.62 -3.33 -5.99
CA LEU A 90 -7.22 -3.02 -5.67
C LEU A 90 -6.37 -3.32 -6.92
N ILE A 91 -6.04 -2.26 -7.66
CA ILE A 91 -5.23 -2.36 -8.87
C ILE A 91 -3.78 -2.12 -8.48
N GLU A 92 -2.94 -3.13 -8.69
CA GLU A 92 -1.53 -3.09 -8.35
C GLU A 92 -0.67 -2.94 -9.60
N VAL A 93 0.03 -1.82 -9.67
CA VAL A 93 0.92 -1.45 -10.77
C VAL A 93 2.35 -1.43 -10.26
N ASP A 94 3.23 -2.16 -10.95
CA ASP A 94 4.67 -2.05 -10.75
C ASP A 94 5.24 -1.20 -11.88
N ALA A 95 5.59 0.04 -11.55
CA ALA A 95 6.10 1.02 -12.50
C ALA A 95 7.47 0.64 -13.10
N ALA A 96 8.23 -0.23 -12.43
CA ALA A 96 9.52 -0.68 -12.94
C ALA A 96 9.37 -1.74 -14.05
N SER A 97 8.18 -2.33 -14.20
CA SER A 97 7.91 -3.36 -15.21
C SER A 97 7.61 -2.72 -16.57
N ARG A 98 8.53 -2.89 -17.53
CA ARG A 98 8.47 -2.25 -18.87
C ARG A 98 7.17 -2.53 -19.64
N THR A 99 6.60 -3.74 -19.53
CA THR A 99 5.33 -4.11 -20.17
C THR A 99 4.14 -3.32 -19.61
N LYS A 100 4.21 -2.92 -18.33
CA LYS A 100 3.10 -2.23 -17.65
C LYS A 100 3.14 -0.72 -17.85
N VAL A 101 4.24 -0.13 -18.31
CA VAL A 101 4.37 1.34 -18.41
C VAL A 101 3.37 1.92 -19.42
N ASP A 102 3.18 1.25 -20.57
CA ASP A 102 2.19 1.67 -21.57
C ASP A 102 0.75 1.38 -21.09
N GLU A 103 0.52 0.23 -20.44
CA GLU A 103 -0.77 -0.16 -19.85
C GLU A 103 -1.23 0.78 -18.71
N THR A 104 -0.27 1.39 -18.00
CA THR A 104 -0.56 2.25 -16.85
C THR A 104 -1.38 3.47 -17.24
N ARG A 105 -1.17 4.01 -18.44
CA ARG A 105 -1.94 5.16 -18.92
C ARG A 105 -3.42 4.82 -19.06
N GLU A 106 -3.74 3.73 -19.74
CA GLU A 106 -5.11 3.28 -19.95
C GLU A 106 -5.79 2.98 -18.61
N LEU A 107 -5.05 2.41 -17.64
CA LEU A 107 -5.54 2.19 -16.29
C LEU A 107 -5.89 3.49 -15.56
N LEU A 108 -5.11 4.56 -15.76
CA LEU A 108 -5.34 5.87 -15.16
C LEU A 108 -6.47 6.65 -15.84
N GLU A 109 -6.68 6.47 -17.15
CA GLU A 109 -7.80 7.08 -17.87
C GLU A 109 -9.16 6.48 -17.43
N ASN A 110 -9.17 5.20 -17.03
CA ASN A 110 -10.35 4.50 -16.51
C ASN A 110 -10.60 4.70 -15.00
N VAL A 111 -9.98 5.70 -14.37
CA VAL A 111 -10.13 5.96 -12.92
C VAL A 111 -11.52 6.52 -12.57
N GLN A 112 -12.22 7.14 -13.51
CA GLN A 112 -13.52 7.78 -13.27
C GLN A 112 -14.63 6.79 -12.90
N TYR A 113 -14.48 5.51 -13.27
CA TYR A 113 -15.49 4.49 -12.96
C TYR A 113 -15.58 4.17 -11.48
N ALA A 114 -16.81 3.95 -11.00
CA ALA A 114 -17.08 3.54 -9.63
C ALA A 114 -16.43 2.18 -9.30
N PRO A 115 -16.18 1.88 -8.00
CA PRO A 115 -15.71 0.57 -7.58
C PRO A 115 -16.75 -0.50 -7.89
N SER A 116 -16.30 -1.72 -8.18
CA SER A 116 -17.17 -2.85 -8.54
C SER A 116 -17.83 -3.50 -7.32
N ARG A 117 -17.07 -3.64 -6.22
CA ARG A 117 -17.51 -4.32 -4.99
C ARG A 117 -17.13 -3.56 -3.70
N GLY A 118 -15.96 -2.94 -3.68
CA GLY A 118 -15.44 -2.21 -2.54
C GLY A 118 -16.08 -0.84 -2.34
N ARG A 119 -15.73 -0.19 -1.23
CA ARG A 119 -16.08 1.23 -1.01
C ARG A 119 -15.21 2.17 -1.82
N PHE A 120 -13.96 1.76 -2.04
CA PHE A 120 -12.95 2.52 -2.75
C PHE A 120 -12.27 1.70 -3.82
N LYS A 121 -12.03 2.32 -4.97
CA LYS A 121 -11.13 1.84 -6.01
C LYS A 121 -9.73 2.34 -5.69
N VAL A 122 -8.85 1.42 -5.33
CA VAL A 122 -7.52 1.71 -4.81
C VAL A 122 -6.47 1.38 -5.87
N TYR A 123 -5.65 2.36 -6.21
CA TYR A 123 -4.50 2.21 -7.10
C TYR A 123 -3.22 2.16 -6.26
N LEU A 124 -2.63 0.98 -6.15
CA LEU A 124 -1.33 0.79 -5.51
C LEU A 124 -0.24 0.78 -6.58
N ILE A 125 0.57 1.83 -6.60
CA ILE A 125 1.63 2.03 -7.60
C ILE A 125 2.98 1.91 -6.90
N ASP A 126 3.67 0.79 -7.13
CA ASP A 126 5.01 0.56 -6.62
C ASP A 126 6.07 1.14 -7.56
N GLU A 127 7.17 1.60 -6.97
CA GLU A 127 8.26 2.33 -7.63
C GLU A 127 7.79 3.46 -8.57
N VAL A 128 6.81 4.27 -8.13
CA VAL A 128 6.15 5.30 -8.96
C VAL A 128 7.12 6.29 -9.63
N HIS A 129 8.33 6.47 -9.09
CA HIS A 129 9.39 7.29 -9.71
C HIS A 129 9.89 6.76 -11.07
N MET A 130 9.53 5.52 -11.42
CA MET A 130 9.83 4.90 -12.71
C MET A 130 8.80 5.23 -13.80
N PHE A 131 7.73 5.95 -13.46
CA PHE A 131 6.76 6.42 -14.45
C PHE A 131 7.40 7.29 -15.53
N SER A 132 6.87 7.17 -16.74
CA SER A 132 7.15 8.12 -17.82
C SER A 132 6.52 9.48 -17.51
N ASN A 133 7.06 10.55 -18.10
CA ASN A 133 6.48 11.90 -17.98
C ASN A 133 4.99 11.93 -18.36
N HIS A 134 4.61 11.13 -19.37
CA HIS A 134 3.23 11.01 -19.80
C HIS A 134 2.32 10.38 -18.72
N SER A 135 2.80 9.33 -18.05
CA SER A 135 2.06 8.67 -16.96
C SER A 135 1.91 9.59 -15.75
N PHE A 136 2.94 10.39 -15.43
CA PHE A 136 2.82 11.42 -14.40
C PHE A 136 1.77 12.47 -14.74
N ASN A 137 1.69 12.92 -15.98
CA ASN A 137 0.68 13.89 -16.41
C ASN A 137 -0.74 13.31 -16.31
N ALA A 138 -0.94 12.04 -16.66
CA ALA A 138 -2.23 11.37 -16.46
C ALA A 138 -2.61 11.29 -14.98
N LEU A 139 -1.67 10.89 -14.12
CA LEU A 139 -1.88 10.83 -12.67
C LEU A 139 -2.18 12.22 -12.08
N LEU A 140 -1.48 13.27 -12.53
CA LEU A 140 -1.68 14.65 -12.07
C LEU A 140 -3.11 15.13 -12.28
N LYS A 141 -3.69 14.89 -13.46
CA LYS A 141 -5.08 15.27 -13.77
C LYS A 141 -6.05 14.71 -12.74
N THR A 142 -5.86 13.45 -12.35
CA THR A 142 -6.72 12.81 -11.37
C THR A 142 -6.41 13.24 -9.93
N LEU A 143 -5.17 13.58 -9.60
CA LEU A 143 -4.82 14.10 -8.28
C LEU A 143 -5.30 15.54 -8.05
N GLU A 144 -5.51 16.30 -9.12
CA GLU A 144 -6.08 17.65 -9.05
C GLU A 144 -7.58 17.64 -8.78
N GLU A 145 -8.32 16.75 -9.44
CA GLU A 145 -9.76 16.57 -9.25
C GLU A 145 -10.08 15.10 -8.94
N PRO A 146 -9.75 14.61 -7.72
CA PRO A 146 -9.88 13.20 -7.40
C PRO A 146 -11.34 12.79 -7.20
N PRO A 147 -11.81 11.73 -7.89
CA PRO A 147 -13.10 11.15 -7.58
C PRO A 147 -13.14 10.67 -6.11
N PRO A 148 -14.25 10.88 -5.38
CA PRO A 148 -14.33 10.61 -3.94
C PRO A 148 -14.12 9.13 -3.60
N HIS A 149 -14.47 8.23 -4.53
CA HIS A 149 -14.33 6.78 -4.40
C HIS A 149 -12.94 6.25 -4.80
N VAL A 150 -12.02 7.11 -5.23
CA VAL A 150 -10.68 6.70 -5.67
C VAL A 150 -9.64 7.03 -4.60
N LYS A 151 -8.70 6.11 -4.39
CA LYS A 151 -7.55 6.30 -3.51
C LYS A 151 -6.26 5.88 -4.19
N PHE A 152 -5.25 6.74 -4.17
CA PHE A 152 -3.91 6.45 -4.67
C PHE A 152 -2.96 6.12 -3.52
N LEU A 153 -2.32 4.95 -3.60
CA LEU A 153 -1.28 4.51 -2.70
C LEU A 153 0.02 4.38 -3.49
N LEU A 154 0.86 5.40 -3.40
CA LEU A 154 2.11 5.49 -4.13
C LEU A 154 3.25 5.00 -3.25
N ALA A 155 4.17 4.21 -3.81
CA ALA A 155 5.38 3.78 -3.13
C ALA A 155 6.61 4.09 -3.99
N THR A 156 7.68 4.59 -3.37
CA THR A 156 8.94 4.88 -4.07
C THR A 156 10.16 4.67 -3.18
N THR A 157 11.26 4.19 -3.76
CA THR A 157 12.59 4.28 -3.13
C THR A 157 13.27 5.62 -3.30
N ASP A 158 12.88 6.41 -4.29
CA ASP A 158 13.51 7.67 -4.65
C ASP A 158 12.46 8.79 -4.79
N PRO A 159 12.18 9.54 -3.70
CA PRO A 159 11.21 10.63 -3.74
C PRO A 159 11.73 11.86 -4.48
N GLN A 160 13.04 12.03 -4.67
CA GLN A 160 13.62 13.22 -5.32
C GLN A 160 13.36 13.22 -6.83
N ARG A 161 13.17 12.04 -7.42
CA ARG A 161 12.80 11.89 -8.83
C ARG A 161 11.32 12.17 -9.10
N LEU A 162 10.50 12.38 -8.07
CA LEU A 162 9.09 12.73 -8.25
C LEU A 162 8.92 14.23 -8.50
N PRO A 163 8.05 14.62 -9.45
CA PRO A 163 7.68 16.02 -9.62
C PRO A 163 7.10 16.61 -8.33
N VAL A 164 7.46 17.86 -8.02
CA VAL A 164 6.96 18.56 -6.82
C VAL A 164 5.43 18.67 -6.82
N THR A 165 4.81 18.68 -8.01
CA THR A 165 3.36 18.73 -8.22
C THR A 165 2.65 17.47 -7.71
N ILE A 166 3.30 16.30 -7.77
CA ILE A 166 2.80 15.06 -7.16
C ILE A 166 3.01 15.11 -5.65
N LEU A 167 4.22 15.50 -5.21
CA LEU A 167 4.59 15.54 -3.80
C LEU A 167 3.66 16.43 -2.97
N SER A 168 3.24 17.57 -3.51
CA SER A 168 2.36 18.52 -2.83
C SER A 168 0.90 18.07 -2.69
N ARG A 169 0.46 17.09 -3.50
CA ARG A 169 -0.91 16.54 -3.47
C ARG A 169 -1.01 15.23 -2.68
N CYS A 170 0.11 14.68 -2.22
CA CYS A 170 0.14 13.44 -1.47
C CYS A 170 0.40 13.67 0.02
N LEU A 171 -0.29 12.92 0.88
CA LEU A 171 0.14 12.78 2.27
C LEU A 171 1.35 11.85 2.34
N GLN A 172 2.51 12.37 2.77
CA GLN A 172 3.78 11.67 2.68
C GLN A 172 4.14 10.95 3.99
N PHE A 173 4.58 9.70 3.86
CA PHE A 173 5.05 8.85 4.94
C PHE A 173 6.43 8.28 4.62
N SER A 174 7.43 8.71 5.38
CA SER A 174 8.79 8.16 5.29
C SER A 174 8.95 6.98 6.23
N LEU A 175 9.19 5.80 5.66
CA LEU A 175 9.47 4.56 6.36
C LEU A 175 10.97 4.45 6.60
N LYS A 176 11.35 4.18 7.85
CA LYS A 176 12.75 4.08 8.27
C LYS A 176 13.27 2.65 8.14
N ARG A 177 14.59 2.48 8.06
CA ARG A 177 15.19 1.14 8.19
C ARG A 177 14.96 0.63 9.61
N LEU A 178 14.67 -0.67 9.73
CA LEU A 178 14.58 -1.32 11.02
C LEU A 178 15.99 -1.49 11.59
N PRO A 179 16.23 -1.18 12.88
CA PRO A 179 17.50 -1.46 13.52
C PRO A 179 17.74 -2.97 13.62
N SER A 180 18.99 -3.40 13.51
CA SER A 180 19.35 -4.82 13.49
C SER A 180 18.83 -5.59 14.70
N SER A 181 18.83 -4.99 15.89
CA SER A 181 18.29 -5.59 17.12
C SER A 181 16.81 -5.97 17.00
N MET A 182 16.02 -5.11 16.35
CA MET A 182 14.59 -5.35 16.13
C MET A 182 14.36 -6.45 15.08
N ILE A 183 15.20 -6.49 14.03
CA ILE A 183 15.16 -7.56 13.03
C ILE A 183 15.47 -8.91 13.67
N VAL A 184 16.55 -8.99 14.46
CA VAL A 184 16.92 -10.22 15.18
C VAL A 184 15.80 -10.66 16.12
N GLY A 185 15.25 -9.75 16.93
CA GLY A 185 14.14 -10.07 17.83
C GLY A 185 12.92 -10.62 17.10
N TYR A 186 12.56 -10.02 15.95
CA TYR A 186 11.44 -10.51 15.14
C TYR A 186 11.73 -11.89 14.53
N LEU A 187 12.93 -12.09 13.99
CA LEU A 187 13.31 -13.39 13.42
C LEU A 187 13.30 -14.50 14.47
N SER A 188 13.79 -14.24 15.69
CA SER A 188 13.71 -15.21 16.79
C SER A 188 12.26 -15.58 17.13
N GLN A 189 11.35 -14.60 17.17
CA GLN A 189 9.92 -14.86 17.37
C GLN A 189 9.31 -15.71 16.25
N VAL A 190 9.65 -15.41 14.99
CA VAL A 190 9.18 -16.17 13.82
C VAL A 190 9.68 -17.61 13.87
N LEU A 191 10.98 -17.81 14.10
CA LEU A 191 11.58 -19.15 14.14
C LEU A 191 11.04 -19.99 15.30
N ALA A 192 10.81 -19.37 16.46
CA ALA A 192 10.17 -20.04 17.59
C ALA A 192 8.74 -20.49 17.28
N GLN A 193 7.95 -19.68 16.54
CA GLN A 193 6.58 -20.04 16.16
C GLN A 193 6.50 -21.04 15.00
N GLU A 194 7.58 -21.23 14.25
CA GLU A 194 7.69 -22.24 13.18
C GLU A 194 8.35 -23.53 13.67
N ASP A 195 8.64 -23.64 14.97
CA ASP A 195 9.41 -24.75 15.57
C ASP A 195 10.76 -25.00 14.87
N ILE A 196 11.41 -23.92 14.41
CA ILE A 196 12.72 -23.98 13.76
C ILE A 196 13.81 -23.65 14.78
N PRO A 197 14.77 -24.57 15.04
CA PRO A 197 15.86 -24.33 15.98
C PRO A 197 16.79 -23.22 15.51
N HIS A 198 17.20 -22.32 16.42
CA HIS A 198 18.02 -21.15 16.12
C HIS A 198 18.79 -20.63 17.34
#